data_AF-A0A6C0IJU8-F1
#
_entry.id   AF-A0A6C0IJU8-F1
#
_cell.length_a   1.000
_cell.length_b   1.000
_cell.length_c   1.000
_cell.angle_alpha   90.00
_cell.angle_beta   90.00
_cell.angle_gamma   90.00
#
_symmetry.space_group_name_H-M   'P 1'
#
loop_
_entity.id
_entity.type
_entity.pdbx_description
1 polymer ?
#
loop_
_entity_poly.entity_id
_entity_poly.type
_entity_poly.pdbx_seq_one_letter_code
_entity_poly.pdbx_strand_id
1 'polypeptide(L)'
;MHHQYYIGAINKDTDEYVHPTVANKTDQHICPDCEKDVILVKGEIRAHHFRHKADSNPCNLYNHPGESQIHKYAKPTLKSLIEEEKIEFTRDCVRCDEVCEIIFPEITENSRITLEHRFNYKENLRIADVAHIINGEIKAIFEVCKIHQTCSENRPEPWVEVEAKSVLTLTNTNNELLRIKCIRPEKCDKCAETGYKKKYCGGCKTYGGGNCDYCGGMSDESYRELWNFFCKGM
;
A
#
# COMPACT_ATOMS: atom_id res chain seq x y z
N MET A 1 -0.49 11.91 19.08
CA MET A 1 -1.60 11.05 18.63
C MET A 1 -1.08 9.63 18.52
N HIS A 2 -1.65 8.68 19.27
CA HIS A 2 -1.35 7.25 19.06
C HIS A 2 -2.06 6.79 17.80
N HIS A 3 -1.31 6.45 16.75
CA HIS A 3 -1.88 5.77 15.60
C HIS A 3 -2.13 4.32 16.02
N GLN A 4 -3.40 3.92 16.05
CA GLN A 4 -3.77 2.53 16.27
C GLN A 4 -3.54 1.75 14.97
N TYR A 5 -2.77 0.66 15.05
CA TYR A 5 -2.55 -0.23 13.93
C TYR A 5 -3.49 -1.43 14.01
N TYR A 6 -4.19 -1.72 12.91
CA TYR A 6 -5.13 -2.83 12.73
C TYR A 6 -4.41 -4.04 12.12
N ILE A 7 -3.38 -4.51 12.82
CA ILE A 7 -2.67 -5.73 12.44
C ILE A 7 -3.60 -6.93 12.65
N GLY A 8 -3.59 -7.85 11.68
CA GLY A 8 -4.30 -9.13 11.74
C GLY A 8 -3.69 -10.15 12.69
N ALA A 9 -4.23 -11.36 12.63
CA ALA A 9 -3.81 -12.51 13.43
C ALA A 9 -3.84 -13.78 12.58
N ILE A 10 -3.22 -14.86 13.06
CA ILE A 10 -3.33 -16.17 12.42
C ILE A 10 -4.53 -16.90 13.03
N ASN A 11 -5.44 -17.39 12.19
CA ASN A 11 -6.51 -18.28 12.61
C ASN A 11 -5.92 -19.68 12.88
N LYS A 12 -6.17 -20.24 14.06
CA LYS A 12 -5.57 -21.52 14.48
C LYS A 12 -6.04 -22.73 13.68
N ASP A 13 -7.26 -22.68 13.14
CA ASP A 13 -7.87 -23.81 12.45
C ASP A 13 -7.44 -23.86 10.97
N THR A 14 -7.27 -22.70 10.35
CA THR A 14 -6.90 -22.58 8.93
C THR A 14 -5.42 -22.29 8.70
N ASP A 15 -4.70 -21.84 9.74
CA ASP A 15 -3.32 -21.30 9.65
C ASP A 15 -3.19 -20.07 8.74
N GLU A 16 -4.33 -19.43 8.41
CA GLU A 16 -4.36 -18.25 7.53
C GLU A 16 -4.28 -16.95 8.32
N TYR A 17 -3.64 -15.95 7.71
CA TYR A 17 -3.63 -14.59 8.23
C TYR A 17 -4.95 -13.88 7.93
N VAL A 18 -5.60 -13.36 8.96
CA VAL A 18 -6.90 -12.68 8.84
C VAL A 18 -6.85 -11.25 9.35
N HIS A 19 -7.39 -10.32 8.55
CA HIS A 19 -7.59 -8.93 8.95
C HIS A 19 -8.75 -8.81 9.98
N PRO A 20 -8.68 -7.90 10.98
CA PRO A 20 -9.72 -7.79 12.02
C PRO A 20 -11.14 -7.54 11.50
N THR A 21 -11.28 -6.88 10.36
CA THR A 21 -12.59 -6.58 9.74
C THR A 21 -13.32 -7.87 9.30
N VAL A 22 -12.58 -8.86 8.80
CA VAL A 22 -13.14 -10.11 8.27
C VAL A 22 -13.11 -11.26 9.27
N ALA A 23 -12.28 -11.17 10.32
CA ALA A 23 -12.19 -12.18 11.36
C ALA A 23 -13.52 -12.41 12.11
N ASN A 24 -13.74 -13.66 12.54
CA ASN A 24 -14.89 -14.08 13.34
C ASN A 24 -14.52 -14.18 14.83
N LYS A 25 -15.47 -13.86 15.73
CA LYS A 25 -15.27 -13.99 17.18
C LYS A 25 -15.28 -15.44 17.66
N THR A 26 -15.90 -16.34 16.90
CA THR A 26 -15.97 -17.77 17.26
C THR A 26 -14.63 -18.47 17.09
N ASP A 27 -13.78 -17.95 16.20
CA ASP A 27 -12.55 -18.61 15.83
C ASP A 27 -11.43 -18.25 16.81
N GLN A 28 -10.48 -19.17 16.96
CA GLN A 28 -9.31 -18.95 17.79
C GLN A 28 -8.18 -18.35 16.98
N HIS A 29 -7.49 -17.38 17.58
CA HIS A 29 -6.45 -16.62 16.89
C HIS A 29 -5.18 -16.54 17.73
N ILE A 30 -4.04 -16.52 17.06
CA ILE A 30 -2.73 -16.27 17.65
C ILE A 30 -2.04 -15.05 17.04
N CYS A 31 -1.21 -14.41 17.84
CA CYS A 31 -0.34 -13.34 17.40
C CYS A 31 0.70 -13.90 16.41
N PRO A 32 0.88 -13.30 15.22
CA PRO A 32 1.83 -13.78 14.22
C PRO A 32 3.30 -13.50 14.58
N ASP A 33 3.55 -12.81 15.69
CA ASP A 33 4.90 -12.42 16.13
C ASP A 33 5.39 -13.24 17.34
N CYS A 34 4.51 -13.53 18.30
CA CYS A 34 4.86 -14.25 19.52
C CYS A 34 4.06 -15.53 19.74
N GLU A 35 3.16 -15.89 18.81
CA GLU A 35 2.32 -17.10 18.80
C GLU A 35 1.37 -17.26 20.00
N LYS A 36 1.27 -16.23 20.86
CA LYS A 36 0.33 -16.22 21.99
C LYS A 36 -1.10 -15.94 21.52
N ASP A 37 -2.06 -16.47 22.27
CA ASP A 37 -3.49 -16.20 22.08
C ASP A 37 -3.79 -14.70 22.02
N VAL A 38 -4.58 -14.31 21.01
CA VAL A 38 -5.15 -12.96 20.90
C VAL A 38 -6.67 -13.02 20.91
N ILE A 39 -7.28 -11.91 21.27
CA ILE A 39 -8.73 -11.74 21.28
C ILE A 39 -9.11 -10.76 20.18
N LEU A 40 -10.07 -11.16 19.34
CA LEU A 40 -10.74 -10.25 18.42
C LEU A 40 -11.69 -9.32 19.20
N VAL A 41 -11.36 -8.04 19.25
CA VAL A 41 -12.23 -6.98 19.77
C VAL A 41 -13.08 -6.47 18.61
N LYS A 42 -14.31 -6.94 18.52
CA LYS A 42 -15.26 -6.60 17.46
C LYS A 42 -16.58 -6.10 18.06
N GLY A 43 -17.07 -4.95 17.63
CA GLY A 43 -18.28 -4.31 18.14
C GLY A 43 -18.75 -3.22 17.19
N GLU A 44 -19.88 -2.59 17.51
CA GLU A 44 -20.51 -1.60 16.64
C GLU A 44 -19.82 -0.22 16.71
N ILE A 45 -19.21 0.11 17.84
CA ILE A 45 -18.69 1.46 18.12
C ILE A 45 -17.21 1.59 17.74
N ARG A 46 -16.41 0.58 18.08
CA ARG A 46 -14.96 0.62 17.92
C ARG A 46 -14.54 -0.20 16.72
N ALA A 47 -13.59 0.35 15.97
CA ALA A 47 -12.85 -0.35 14.94
C ALA A 47 -12.38 -1.73 15.43
N HIS A 48 -12.61 -2.75 14.59
CA HIS A 48 -12.29 -4.12 14.95
C HIS A 48 -10.77 -4.27 14.99
N HIS A 49 -10.25 -4.90 16.04
CA HIS A 49 -8.80 -5.08 16.20
C HIS A 49 -8.50 -6.32 17.05
N PHE A 50 -7.30 -6.87 16.88
CA PHE A 50 -6.78 -7.88 17.78
C PHE A 50 -6.03 -7.25 18.95
N ARG A 51 -6.05 -7.93 20.10
CA ARG A 51 -5.21 -7.59 21.24
C ARG A 51 -4.76 -8.83 21.99
N HIS A 52 -3.60 -8.76 22.62
CA HIS A 52 -3.16 -9.78 23.58
C HIS A 52 -4.05 -9.81 24.81
N LYS A 53 -4.16 -11.00 25.42
CA LYS A 53 -4.60 -11.13 26.82
C LYS A 53 -3.53 -10.51 27.75
N ALA A 54 -3.91 -10.18 28.97
CA ALA A 54 -2.95 -9.69 29.96
C ALA A 54 -1.86 -10.76 30.19
N ASP A 55 -0.60 -10.35 30.12
CA ASP A 55 0.56 -11.24 30.23
C ASP A 55 1.72 -10.52 30.95
N SER A 56 2.50 -11.31 31.68
CA SER A 56 3.74 -10.93 32.34
C SER A 56 4.88 -10.57 31.37
N ASN A 57 4.92 -11.16 30.17
CA ASN A 57 5.91 -10.84 29.13
C ASN A 57 5.19 -10.31 27.88
N PRO A 58 4.89 -8.99 27.83
CA PRO A 58 4.01 -8.42 26.83
C PRO A 58 4.69 -8.33 25.46
N CYS A 59 4.07 -8.91 24.45
CA CYS A 59 4.40 -8.63 23.05
C CYS A 59 3.80 -7.29 22.63
N ASN A 60 4.62 -6.44 22.02
CA ASN A 60 4.24 -5.07 21.66
C ASN A 60 3.66 -4.94 20.25
N LEU A 61 3.47 -6.03 19.50
CA LEU A 61 3.01 -5.99 18.11
C LEU A 61 1.77 -5.09 17.91
N TYR A 62 0.72 -5.30 18.69
CA TYR A 62 -0.54 -4.56 18.53
C TYR A 62 -0.55 -3.17 19.18
N ASN A 63 0.42 -2.88 20.06
CA ASN A 63 0.46 -1.64 20.83
C ASN A 63 1.46 -0.64 20.22
N HIS A 64 2.68 -1.11 20.00
CA HIS A 64 3.84 -0.33 19.54
C HIS A 64 4.71 -1.20 18.60
N PRO A 65 4.22 -1.56 17.40
CA PRO A 65 5.03 -2.32 16.46
C PRO A 65 6.24 -1.49 16.01
N GLY A 66 7.39 -2.15 15.93
CA GLY A 66 8.59 -1.56 15.33
C GLY A 66 8.43 -1.39 13.83
N GLU A 67 9.30 -0.58 13.22
CA GLU A 67 9.23 -0.27 11.77
C GLU A 67 9.31 -1.52 10.88
N SER A 68 10.19 -2.47 11.23
CA SER A 68 10.29 -3.76 10.52
C SER A 68 9.03 -4.60 10.67
N GLN A 69 8.35 -4.53 11.81
CA GLN A 69 7.06 -5.22 12.00
C GLN A 69 5.96 -4.55 11.18
N ILE A 70 5.91 -3.21 11.14
CA ILE A 70 4.95 -2.47 10.32
C ILE A 70 5.06 -2.90 8.85
N HIS A 71 6.27 -2.94 8.28
CA HIS A 71 6.44 -3.41 6.89
C HIS A 71 6.10 -4.89 6.73
N LYS A 72 6.59 -5.76 7.64
CA LYS A 72 6.34 -7.21 7.61
C LYS A 72 4.84 -7.52 7.59
N TYR A 73 4.06 -6.86 8.44
CA TYR A 73 2.63 -7.17 8.61
C TYR A 73 1.71 -6.35 7.71
N ALA A 74 2.20 -5.28 7.08
CA ALA A 74 1.44 -4.59 6.03
C ALA A 74 1.21 -5.49 4.80
N LYS A 75 2.17 -6.34 4.41
CA LYS A 75 2.04 -7.24 3.25
C LYS A 75 0.89 -8.26 3.40
N PRO A 76 0.83 -9.09 4.46
CA PRO A 76 -0.28 -10.03 4.65
C PRO A 76 -1.61 -9.32 4.91
N THR A 77 -1.63 -8.15 5.56
CA THR A 77 -2.84 -7.32 5.66
C THR A 77 -3.35 -6.90 4.29
N LEU A 78 -2.46 -6.39 3.42
CA LEU A 78 -2.82 -5.99 2.08
C LEU A 78 -3.35 -7.18 1.25
N LYS A 79 -2.70 -8.35 1.33
CA LYS A 79 -3.20 -9.60 0.74
C LYS A 79 -4.63 -9.90 1.19
N SER A 80 -4.87 -9.96 2.50
CA SER A 80 -6.20 -10.29 3.05
C SER A 80 -7.27 -9.27 2.61
N LEU A 81 -6.93 -7.97 2.55
CA LEU A 81 -7.87 -6.95 2.09
C LEU A 81 -8.20 -7.06 0.60
N ILE A 82 -7.22 -7.46 -0.23
CA ILE A 82 -7.42 -7.68 -1.67
C ILE A 82 -8.29 -8.93 -1.88
N GLU A 83 -7.98 -10.05 -1.25
CA GLU A 83 -8.72 -11.32 -1.39
C GLU A 83 -10.20 -11.19 -1.02
N GLU A 84 -10.50 -10.34 -0.05
CA GLU A 84 -11.86 -10.08 0.45
C GLU A 84 -12.57 -8.95 -0.31
N GLU A 85 -11.92 -8.41 -1.36
CA GLU A 85 -12.39 -7.28 -2.17
C GLU A 85 -12.82 -6.09 -1.29
N LYS A 86 -12.06 -5.81 -0.21
CA LYS A 86 -12.33 -4.76 0.78
C LYS A 86 -11.52 -3.48 0.58
N ILE A 87 -10.83 -3.35 -0.54
CA ILE A 87 -9.91 -2.24 -0.78
C ILE A 87 -10.05 -1.65 -2.17
N GLU A 88 -9.96 -0.33 -2.25
CA GLU A 88 -9.90 0.45 -3.50
C GLU A 88 -8.59 1.23 -3.53
N PHE A 89 -7.96 1.32 -4.70
CA PHE A 89 -6.73 2.07 -4.88
C PHE A 89 -6.99 3.38 -5.60
N THR A 90 -6.44 4.46 -5.08
CA THR A 90 -6.50 5.79 -5.70
C THR A 90 -5.11 6.36 -5.91
N ARG A 91 -4.97 7.36 -6.77
CA ARG A 91 -3.71 8.07 -7.00
C ARG A 91 -3.97 9.52 -7.36
N ASP A 92 -3.19 10.42 -6.78
CA ASP A 92 -3.25 11.84 -7.13
C ASP A 92 -2.37 12.07 -8.36
N CYS A 93 -2.92 12.70 -9.38
CA CYS A 93 -2.14 13.15 -10.52
C CYS A 93 -1.11 14.19 -10.07
N VAL A 94 0.19 13.94 -10.31
CA VAL A 94 1.29 14.87 -9.93
C VAL A 94 1.21 16.26 -10.59
N ARG A 95 0.23 16.46 -11.46
CA ARG A 95 0.12 17.63 -12.31
C ARG A 95 -1.16 18.41 -12.11
N CYS A 96 -2.33 17.77 -12.08
CA CYS A 96 -3.59 18.49 -11.83
C CYS A 96 -4.15 18.23 -10.44
N ASP A 97 -3.51 17.36 -9.65
CA ASP A 97 -3.94 16.96 -8.31
C ASP A 97 -5.33 16.28 -8.30
N GLU A 98 -5.84 15.91 -9.48
CA GLU A 98 -7.05 15.09 -9.65
C GLU A 98 -6.79 13.69 -9.10
N VAL A 99 -7.70 13.21 -8.25
CA VAL A 99 -7.68 11.85 -7.72
C VAL A 99 -8.25 10.90 -8.77
N CYS A 100 -7.45 9.92 -9.16
CA CYS A 100 -7.84 8.88 -10.11
C CYS A 100 -7.98 7.54 -9.38
N GLU A 101 -9.03 6.79 -9.69
CA GLU A 101 -9.17 5.41 -9.26
C GLU A 101 -8.28 4.51 -10.13
N ILE A 102 -7.60 3.55 -9.50
CA ILE A 102 -6.78 2.56 -10.19
C ILE A 102 -7.58 1.27 -10.22
N ILE A 103 -7.94 0.86 -11.44
CA ILE A 103 -8.70 -0.35 -11.68
C ILE A 103 -7.74 -1.52 -11.89
N PHE A 104 -7.98 -2.60 -11.15
CA PHE A 104 -7.28 -3.86 -11.29
C PHE A 104 -8.20 -4.93 -11.88
N PRO A 105 -7.64 -5.98 -12.50
CA PRO A 105 -8.42 -7.14 -12.92
C PRO A 105 -9.20 -7.75 -11.75
N GLU A 106 -10.43 -8.17 -12.01
CA GLU A 106 -11.31 -8.79 -11.00
C GLU A 106 -10.73 -10.10 -10.45
N ILE A 107 -11.04 -10.40 -9.20
CA ILE A 107 -10.69 -11.68 -8.59
C ILE A 107 -11.71 -12.72 -9.05
N THR A 108 -11.20 -13.71 -9.77
CA THR A 108 -11.95 -14.85 -10.30
C THR A 108 -11.56 -16.14 -9.59
N GLU A 109 -12.27 -17.24 -9.84
CA GLU A 109 -11.93 -18.58 -9.33
C GLU A 109 -10.50 -19.06 -9.66
N ASN A 110 -9.91 -18.55 -10.75
CA ASN A 110 -8.55 -18.86 -11.17
C ASN A 110 -7.50 -17.85 -10.64
N SER A 111 -7.93 -16.93 -9.78
CA SER A 111 -7.07 -15.93 -9.18
C SER A 111 -6.34 -16.47 -7.95
N ARG A 112 -5.10 -16.02 -7.78
CA ARG A 112 -4.30 -16.26 -6.57
C ARG A 112 -3.64 -14.97 -6.16
N ILE A 113 -3.83 -14.57 -4.91
CA ILE A 113 -3.08 -13.47 -4.31
C ILE A 113 -1.92 -14.07 -3.53
N THR A 114 -0.69 -13.66 -3.87
CA THR A 114 0.53 -14.28 -3.31
C THR A 114 1.45 -13.23 -2.72
N LEU A 115 2.09 -13.56 -1.60
CA LEU A 115 3.13 -12.73 -0.98
C LEU A 115 4.51 -13.08 -1.56
N GLU A 116 5.41 -12.08 -1.61
CA GLU A 116 6.81 -12.26 -2.01
C GLU A 116 6.95 -13.01 -3.35
N HIS A 117 6.10 -12.67 -4.31
CA HIS A 117 5.99 -13.40 -5.57
C HIS A 117 7.22 -13.13 -6.44
N ARG A 118 7.95 -14.20 -6.78
CA ARG A 118 9.15 -14.14 -7.61
C ARG A 118 8.80 -14.26 -9.08
N PHE A 119 9.33 -13.36 -9.91
CA PHE A 119 9.08 -13.37 -11.35
C PHE A 119 10.25 -12.79 -12.15
N ASN A 120 10.34 -13.15 -13.42
CA ASN A 120 11.35 -12.59 -14.33
C ASN A 120 10.76 -11.39 -15.07
N TYR A 121 11.49 -10.28 -15.11
CA TYR A 121 11.12 -9.10 -15.86
C TYR A 121 12.35 -8.38 -16.39
N LYS A 122 12.40 -8.15 -17.71
CA LYS A 122 13.56 -7.58 -18.42
C LYS A 122 14.86 -8.30 -18.03
N GLU A 123 14.87 -9.62 -18.16
CA GLU A 123 16.03 -10.51 -17.89
C GLU A 123 16.50 -10.55 -16.42
N ASN A 124 15.80 -9.87 -15.51
CA ASN A 124 16.16 -9.82 -14.09
C ASN A 124 15.10 -10.50 -13.24
N LEU A 125 15.55 -11.21 -12.20
CA LEU A 125 14.66 -11.72 -11.15
C LEU A 125 14.17 -10.55 -10.30
N ARG A 126 12.86 -10.47 -10.14
CA ARG A 126 12.16 -9.48 -9.30
C ARG A 126 11.28 -10.20 -8.28
N ILE A 127 10.94 -9.48 -7.21
CA ILE A 127 10.06 -9.95 -6.15
C ILE A 127 9.04 -8.86 -5.91
N ALA A 128 7.75 -9.22 -5.99
CA ALA A 128 6.65 -8.35 -5.62
C ALA A 128 6.23 -8.64 -4.18
N ASP A 129 5.98 -7.61 -3.37
CA ASP A 129 5.48 -7.80 -2.00
C ASP A 129 4.14 -8.55 -1.99
N VAL A 130 3.20 -8.15 -2.87
CA VAL A 130 1.94 -8.84 -3.14
C VAL A 130 1.70 -8.88 -4.66
N ALA A 131 1.26 -10.03 -5.18
CA ALA A 131 0.91 -10.18 -6.60
C ALA A 131 -0.43 -10.87 -6.79
N HIS A 132 -1.24 -10.35 -7.73
CA HIS A 132 -2.44 -11.00 -8.25
C HIS A 132 -2.08 -11.79 -9.50
N ILE A 133 -2.30 -13.10 -9.44
CA ILE A 133 -1.98 -14.06 -10.49
C ILE A 133 -3.28 -14.64 -11.04
N ILE A 134 -3.45 -14.67 -12.36
CA ILE A 134 -4.57 -15.36 -13.02
C ILE A 134 -3.97 -16.33 -14.04
N ASN A 135 -4.34 -17.61 -13.97
CA ASN A 135 -3.84 -18.66 -14.87
C ASN A 135 -2.31 -18.74 -14.92
N GLY A 136 -1.62 -18.47 -13.80
CA GLY A 136 -0.17 -18.48 -13.69
C GLY A 136 0.54 -17.22 -14.19
N GLU A 137 -0.20 -16.23 -14.68
CA GLU A 137 0.34 -14.95 -15.15
C GLU A 137 0.08 -13.83 -14.15
N ILE A 138 1.06 -12.95 -13.96
CA ILE A 138 0.90 -11.72 -13.17
C ILE A 138 -0.09 -10.79 -13.88
N LYS A 139 -1.12 -10.37 -13.15
CA LYS A 139 -2.13 -9.42 -13.60
C LYS A 139 -2.09 -8.09 -12.85
N ALA A 140 -1.58 -8.10 -11.61
CA ALA A 140 -1.30 -6.88 -10.86
C ALA A 140 -0.19 -7.10 -9.83
N ILE A 141 0.52 -6.02 -9.49
CA ILE A 141 1.52 -6.00 -8.42
C ILE A 141 1.19 -4.90 -7.42
N PHE A 142 1.39 -5.17 -6.13
CA PHE A 142 1.21 -4.22 -5.05
C PHE A 142 2.46 -4.23 -4.17
N GLU A 143 3.18 -3.11 -4.16
CA GLU A 143 4.39 -2.93 -3.35
C GLU A 143 4.09 -2.16 -2.07
N VAL A 144 4.72 -2.57 -0.97
CA VAL A 144 4.60 -1.91 0.32
C VAL A 144 5.88 -1.13 0.59
N CYS A 145 5.81 0.20 0.52
CA CYS A 145 6.94 1.06 0.78
C CYS A 145 7.20 1.20 2.29
N LYS A 146 8.47 0.99 2.67
CA LYS A 146 9.00 1.19 4.02
C LYS A 146 9.74 2.53 4.16
N ILE A 147 10.78 2.73 3.33
CA ILE A 147 11.66 3.92 3.35
C ILE A 147 11.93 4.39 1.92
N HIS A 148 12.30 3.45 1.04
CA HIS A 148 12.65 3.73 -0.35
C HIS A 148 11.58 3.18 -1.28
N GLN A 149 11.21 3.98 -2.27
CA GLN A 149 10.25 3.62 -3.30
C GLN A 149 10.87 2.64 -4.31
N THR A 150 10.02 1.80 -4.85
CA THR A 150 10.35 0.83 -5.90
C THR A 150 10.53 1.57 -7.22
N CYS A 151 11.64 1.31 -7.92
CA CYS A 151 11.88 1.91 -9.24
C CYS A 151 10.85 1.42 -10.27
N SER A 152 10.14 2.37 -10.89
CA SER A 152 9.00 2.05 -11.75
C SER A 152 9.35 1.19 -12.97
N GLU A 153 10.56 1.29 -13.50
CA GLU A 153 11.01 0.49 -14.65
C GLU A 153 11.15 -1.02 -14.36
N ASN A 154 11.05 -1.43 -13.10
CA ASN A 154 11.28 -2.80 -12.65
C ASN A 154 10.01 -3.63 -12.49
N ARG A 155 8.84 -3.09 -12.85
CA ARG A 155 7.55 -3.78 -12.74
C ARG A 155 6.75 -3.71 -14.06
N PRO A 156 6.02 -4.78 -14.43
CA PRO A 156 4.95 -4.68 -15.43
C PRO A 156 3.74 -3.93 -14.85
N GLU A 157 3.04 -3.16 -15.69
CA GLU A 157 1.74 -2.56 -15.34
C GLU A 157 0.60 -3.60 -15.44
N PRO A 158 -0.51 -3.44 -14.70
CA PRO A 158 -0.73 -2.42 -13.67
C PRO A 158 -0.05 -2.76 -12.35
N TRP A 159 0.51 -1.74 -11.67
CA TRP A 159 0.99 -1.91 -10.30
C TRP A 159 0.88 -0.64 -9.46
N VAL A 160 0.84 -0.80 -8.15
CA VAL A 160 0.81 0.30 -7.19
C VAL A 160 1.88 0.13 -6.12
N GLU A 161 2.25 1.25 -5.51
CA GLU A 161 3.06 1.27 -4.30
C GLU A 161 2.29 2.03 -3.23
N VAL A 162 2.22 1.48 -2.03
CA VAL A 162 1.47 2.05 -0.89
C VAL A 162 2.34 2.15 0.34
N GLU A 163 2.08 3.12 1.22
CA GLU A 163 2.81 3.23 2.47
C GLU A 163 2.37 2.14 3.46
N ALA A 164 3.32 1.42 4.07
CA ALA A 164 3.04 0.35 5.04
C ALA A 164 2.12 0.80 6.19
N LYS A 165 2.33 2.02 6.70
CA LYS A 165 1.50 2.58 7.77
C LYS A 165 0.07 2.84 7.33
N SER A 166 -0.12 3.30 6.08
CA SER A 166 -1.45 3.51 5.53
C SER A 166 -2.21 2.18 5.51
N VAL A 167 -1.61 1.11 5.01
CA VAL A 167 -2.21 -0.24 5.02
C VAL A 167 -2.69 -0.65 6.42
N LEU A 168 -1.87 -0.44 7.45
CA LEU A 168 -2.17 -0.89 8.80
C LEU A 168 -3.03 0.07 9.63
N THR A 169 -3.33 1.28 9.15
CA THR A 169 -4.18 2.23 9.86
C THR A 169 -5.58 2.33 9.27
N LEU A 170 -5.81 1.68 8.12
CA LEU A 170 -7.12 1.54 7.53
C LEU A 170 -8.04 0.74 8.44
N THR A 171 -9.20 1.31 8.72
CA THR A 171 -10.28 0.67 9.46
C THR A 171 -11.60 1.14 8.91
N ASN A 172 -12.62 0.29 9.02
CA ASN A 172 -14.00 0.69 8.82
C ASN A 172 -14.87 0.21 9.99
N THR A 173 -15.80 1.06 10.42
CA THR A 173 -16.85 0.67 11.39
C THR A 173 -18.10 0.12 10.69
N ASN A 174 -18.26 0.36 9.38
CA ASN A 174 -19.51 0.19 8.64
C ASN A 174 -19.39 -0.73 7.41
N ASN A 175 -18.36 -1.59 7.34
CA ASN A 175 -18.13 -2.53 6.22
C ASN A 175 -17.94 -1.90 4.82
N GLU A 176 -17.76 -0.58 4.69
CA GLU A 176 -17.45 0.05 3.39
C GLU A 176 -16.02 -0.27 2.93
N LEU A 177 -15.75 -0.05 1.65
CA LEU A 177 -14.43 -0.27 1.04
C LEU A 177 -13.39 0.67 1.64
N LEU A 178 -12.21 0.13 1.93
CA LEU A 178 -11.07 0.89 2.42
C LEU A 178 -10.36 1.53 1.23
N ARG A 179 -10.23 2.86 1.22
CA ARG A 179 -9.50 3.58 0.17
C ARG A 179 -8.04 3.74 0.55
N ILE A 180 -7.13 3.22 -0.27
CA ILE A 180 -5.68 3.39 -0.09
C ILE A 180 -5.07 4.16 -1.25
N LYS A 181 -4.21 5.12 -0.91
CA LYS A 181 -3.53 5.95 -1.89
C LYS A 181 -2.22 5.30 -2.35
N CYS A 182 -2.08 5.17 -3.66
CA CYS A 182 -0.82 4.88 -4.33
C CYS A 182 0.11 6.10 -4.25
N ILE A 183 1.34 5.88 -3.81
CA ILE A 183 2.35 6.93 -3.60
C ILE A 183 3.23 7.16 -4.83
N ARG A 184 3.02 6.40 -5.92
CA ARG A 184 3.77 6.57 -7.18
C ARG A 184 3.46 7.93 -7.81
N PRO A 185 4.47 8.73 -8.18
CA PRO A 185 4.27 10.03 -8.79
C PRO A 185 3.97 9.89 -10.29
N GLU A 186 2.69 9.75 -10.64
CA GLU A 186 2.25 9.54 -12.04
C GLU A 186 1.24 10.60 -12.49
N LYS A 187 1.15 10.80 -13.81
CA LYS A 187 0.15 11.69 -14.41
C LYS A 187 -1.14 10.92 -14.65
N CYS A 188 -2.30 11.59 -14.57
CA CYS A 188 -3.55 11.04 -15.11
C CYS A 188 -3.52 11.04 -16.64
N ASP A 189 -4.40 10.25 -17.26
CA ASP A 189 -4.44 10.06 -18.72
C ASP A 189 -4.60 11.39 -19.46
N LYS A 190 -5.55 12.23 -19.02
CA LYS A 190 -5.74 13.61 -19.54
C LYS A 190 -4.43 14.41 -19.53
N CYS A 191 -3.66 14.29 -18.45
CA CYS A 191 -2.41 15.02 -18.25
C CYS A 191 -1.23 14.42 -19.03
N ALA A 192 -1.27 13.11 -19.30
CA ALA A 192 -0.29 12.41 -20.13
C ALA A 192 -0.46 12.76 -21.61
N GLU A 193 -1.70 12.79 -22.09
CA GLU A 193 -2.05 13.10 -23.49
C GLU A 193 -1.79 14.56 -23.85
N THR A 194 -2.11 15.50 -22.95
CA THR A 194 -2.09 16.93 -23.27
C THR A 194 -0.69 17.53 -23.39
N GLY A 195 0.38 16.84 -23.00
CA GLY A 195 1.76 17.33 -23.07
C GLY A 195 2.04 18.65 -22.32
N TYR A 196 1.02 19.24 -21.68
CA TYR A 196 1.08 20.52 -21.00
C TYR A 196 2.20 20.45 -19.93
N LYS A 197 2.95 21.51 -19.69
CA LYS A 197 4.03 21.51 -18.67
C LYS A 197 3.58 22.40 -17.51
N LYS A 198 3.44 21.85 -16.29
CA LYS A 198 3.25 22.69 -15.10
C LYS A 198 4.62 23.35 -14.85
N LYS A 199 4.76 24.66 -15.04
CA LYS A 199 5.97 25.39 -14.60
C LYS A 199 5.95 25.41 -13.07
N TYR A 200 6.66 24.49 -12.42
CA TYR A 200 6.94 24.62 -11.00
C TYR A 200 8.03 25.67 -10.79
N CYS A 201 7.68 26.80 -10.18
CA CYS A 201 8.62 27.72 -9.55
C CYS A 201 8.76 27.28 -8.09
N GLY A 202 9.89 26.65 -7.74
CA GLY A 202 10.14 26.10 -6.40
C GLY A 202 10.18 27.12 -5.25
N GLY A 203 9.92 28.40 -5.51
CA GLY A 203 9.97 29.48 -4.52
C GLY A 203 8.66 30.23 -4.28
N CYS A 204 7.62 30.04 -5.10
CA CYS A 204 6.43 30.89 -5.05
C CYS A 204 5.17 30.06 -4.75
N LYS A 205 4.63 30.22 -3.52
CA LYS A 205 3.41 29.58 -3.02
C LYS A 205 2.12 30.18 -3.64
N THR A 206 2.11 30.47 -4.93
CA THR A 206 0.91 30.97 -5.63
C THR A 206 0.61 30.15 -6.88
N TYR A 207 -0.65 29.68 -6.95
CA TYR A 207 -1.22 29.01 -8.12
C TYR A 207 -1.65 30.07 -9.13
N GLY A 208 -1.05 30.06 -10.32
CA GLY A 208 -1.49 30.93 -11.41
C GLY A 208 -0.57 30.83 -12.62
N GLY A 209 -1.14 30.49 -13.78
CA GLY A 209 -0.42 30.46 -15.05
C GLY A 209 0.04 31.85 -15.45
N GLY A 210 1.29 32.17 -15.17
CA GLY A 210 1.99 33.36 -15.61
C GLY A 210 3.51 33.14 -15.49
N ASN A 211 4.29 33.73 -16.40
CA ASN A 211 5.76 33.68 -16.31
C ASN A 211 6.19 34.27 -14.96
N CYS A 212 6.89 33.47 -14.16
CA CYS A 212 7.55 33.95 -12.95
C CYS A 212 8.86 34.64 -13.35
N ASP A 213 8.94 35.95 -13.13
CA ASP A 213 10.11 36.79 -13.44
C ASP A 213 11.36 36.42 -12.61
N TYR A 214 11.24 35.54 -11.61
CA TYR A 214 12.33 35.19 -10.68
C TYR A 214 13.13 33.93 -11.04
N CYS A 215 12.56 32.97 -11.78
CA CYS A 215 13.17 31.64 -11.92
C CYS A 215 13.61 31.26 -13.33
N GLY A 216 13.52 32.16 -14.32
CA GLY A 216 14.01 31.92 -15.69
C GLY A 216 13.39 30.72 -16.43
N GLY A 217 12.44 30.00 -15.83
CA GLY A 217 11.86 28.77 -16.34
C GLY A 217 12.87 27.63 -16.48
N MET A 218 13.28 26.98 -15.38
CA MET A 218 13.95 25.68 -15.48
C MET A 218 12.98 24.61 -16.02
N SER A 219 13.47 23.77 -16.93
CA SER A 219 12.69 22.73 -17.62
C SER A 219 12.57 21.45 -16.79
N ASP A 220 11.55 20.63 -17.12
CA ASP A 220 11.31 19.28 -16.54
C ASP A 220 12.53 18.35 -16.58
N GLU A 221 13.49 18.62 -17.47
CA GLU A 221 14.68 17.79 -17.70
C GLU A 221 15.61 17.78 -16.48
N SER A 222 15.80 18.96 -15.85
CA SER A 222 16.57 19.13 -14.62
C SER A 222 15.98 18.38 -13.41
N TYR A 223 14.65 18.20 -13.36
CA TYR A 223 13.98 17.46 -12.28
C TYR A 223 14.10 15.94 -12.50
N ARG A 224 14.01 15.50 -13.75
CA ARG A 224 14.28 14.10 -14.16
C ARG A 224 15.71 13.69 -13.89
N GLU A 225 16.69 14.59 -14.06
CA GLU A 225 18.08 14.33 -13.71
C GLU A 225 18.28 14.16 -12.20
N LEU A 226 17.65 15.00 -11.37
CA LEU A 226 17.68 14.85 -9.91
C LEU A 226 17.00 13.54 -9.46
N TRP A 227 15.85 13.17 -10.04
CA TRP A 227 15.18 11.90 -9.73
C TRP A 227 16.01 10.68 -10.18
N ASN A 228 16.59 10.72 -11.39
CA ASN A 228 17.50 9.67 -11.84
C ASN A 228 18.77 9.57 -10.99
N PHE A 229 19.28 10.69 -10.46
CA PHE A 229 20.41 10.69 -9.54
C PHE A 229 20.08 9.99 -8.21
N PHE A 230 18.87 10.18 -7.69
CA PHE A 230 18.41 9.50 -6.46
C PHE A 230 18.01 8.03 -6.69
N CYS A 231 17.52 7.64 -7.88
CA CYS A 231 17.11 6.26 -8.17
C CYS A 231 18.21 5.38 -8.79
N LYS A 232 19.22 5.95 -9.46
CA LYS A 232 20.34 5.20 -10.09
C LYS A 232 21.63 5.22 -9.28
N GLY A 233 21.59 5.78 -8.07
CA GLY A 233 22.71 5.85 -7.15
C GLY A 233 22.69 4.77 -6.07
N MET A 234 22.83 3.50 -6.49
CA MET A 234 23.49 2.39 -5.78
C MET A 234 23.49 1.12 -6.64
#